data_AF-A0A843F5Z1-F1
#
_entry.id   AF-A0A843F5Z1-F1
#
_cell.length_a   1.000
_cell.length_b   1.000
_cell.length_c   1.000
_cell.angle_alpha   90.00
_cell.angle_beta   90.00
_cell.angle_gamma   90.00
#
_symmetry.space_group_name_H-M   'P 1'
#
loop_
_entity.id
_entity.type
_entity.pdbx_description
1 polymer ?
#
loop_
_entity_poly.entity_id
_entity_poly.type
_entity_poly.pdbx_seq_one_letter_code
_entity_poly.pdbx_strand_id
1 'polypeptide(L)'
;GAGLEDLGKGHRSQVGTIYSTNRKGPRYLELTEGYITEIALDEDDEIIGYKYINVGIMLDSIKDGMDPLEAIEKASGQYGRFDDAVKTIDPRKE
;
A
#
# COMPACT_ATOMS: atom_id res chain seq x y z
N GLY A 1 26.50 -5.25 -13.10
CA GLY A 1 25.69 -5.63 -11.94
C GLY A 1 24.27 -5.66 -12.41
N ALA A 2 23.58 -6.78 -12.26
CA ALA A 2 22.15 -6.80 -12.54
C ALA A 2 21.51 -5.89 -11.49
N GLY A 3 20.66 -4.93 -11.87
CA GLY A 3 20.00 -4.01 -10.93
C GLY A 3 19.20 -4.66 -9.79
N LEU A 4 19.12 -6.00 -9.79
CA LEU A 4 18.75 -6.89 -8.69
C LEU A 4 19.68 -6.84 -7.46
N GLU A 5 20.94 -6.44 -7.62
CA GLU A 5 21.91 -6.34 -6.52
C GLU A 5 21.80 -4.99 -5.78
N ASP A 6 21.38 -3.92 -6.49
CA ASP A 6 21.28 -2.56 -5.94
C ASP A 6 19.90 -2.28 -5.30
N LEU A 7 18.85 -2.93 -5.80
CA LEU A 7 17.51 -2.92 -5.24
C LEU A 7 17.24 -4.35 -4.77
N GLY A 8 17.25 -4.59 -3.45
CA GLY A 8 17.02 -5.94 -2.90
C GLY A 8 15.75 -6.62 -3.46
N LYS A 9 15.69 -7.96 -3.39
CA LYS A 9 14.59 -8.75 -3.98
C LYS A 9 13.20 -8.20 -3.60
N GLY A 10 12.38 -7.90 -4.59
CA GLY A 10 11.02 -7.35 -4.42
C GLY A 10 10.95 -5.83 -4.25
N HIS A 11 12.08 -5.13 -4.08
CA HIS A 11 12.10 -3.67 -4.08
C HIS A 11 12.08 -3.12 -5.50
N ARG A 12 11.21 -2.14 -5.71
CA ARG A 12 11.10 -1.41 -6.97
C ARG A 12 11.35 0.08 -6.71
N SER A 13 11.90 0.76 -7.70
CA SER A 13 11.80 2.23 -7.71
C SER A 13 10.31 2.60 -7.68
N GLN A 14 9.96 3.49 -6.77
CA GLN A 14 8.57 3.88 -6.52
C GLN A 14 8.50 5.38 -6.26
N VAL A 15 7.41 5.99 -6.74
CA VAL A 15 7.08 7.40 -6.50
C VAL A 15 5.87 7.40 -5.59
N GLY A 16 6.07 7.83 -4.35
CA GLY A 16 4.98 8.02 -3.41
C GLY A 16 3.95 9.00 -3.98
N THR A 17 2.69 8.61 -4.01
CA THR A 17 1.60 9.43 -4.54
C THR A 17 0.64 9.76 -3.42
N ILE A 18 0.65 11.03 -3.01
CA ILE A 18 -0.18 11.57 -1.94
C ILE A 18 -0.83 12.86 -2.42
N TYR A 19 -2.09 13.06 -2.11
CA TYR A 19 -2.76 14.34 -2.31
C TYR A 19 -3.67 14.68 -1.12
N SER A 20 -4.09 15.93 -1.02
CA SER A 20 -5.04 16.37 0.01
C SER A 20 -5.96 17.45 -0.52
N THR A 21 -7.17 17.52 0.03
CA THR A 21 -8.10 18.63 -0.20
C THR A 21 -8.80 19.01 1.09
N ASN A 22 -9.25 20.25 1.23
CA ASN A 22 -9.98 20.68 2.44
C ASN A 22 -11.25 19.86 2.70
N ARG A 23 -11.90 19.35 1.64
CA ARG A 23 -13.14 18.57 1.79
C ARG A 23 -12.89 17.11 2.17
N LYS A 24 -11.81 16.53 1.68
CA LYS A 24 -11.55 15.09 1.82
C LYS A 24 -10.50 14.77 2.87
N GLY A 25 -9.61 15.71 3.18
CA GLY A 25 -8.38 15.45 3.92
C GLY A 25 -7.31 14.78 3.03
N PRO A 26 -6.21 14.31 3.65
CA PRO A 26 -5.11 13.64 2.95
C PRO A 26 -5.51 12.25 2.42
N ARG A 27 -4.84 11.82 1.34
CA ARG A 27 -5.06 10.57 0.62
C ARG A 27 -3.74 9.98 0.17
N TYR A 28 -3.41 8.82 0.74
CA TYR A 28 -2.27 8.01 0.34
C TYR A 28 -2.71 7.04 -0.75
N LEU A 29 -2.11 7.15 -1.94
CA LEU A 29 -2.42 6.27 -3.06
C LEU A 29 -1.33 5.22 -3.26
N GLU A 30 -0.08 5.61 -3.08
CA GLU A 30 1.10 4.75 -3.17
C GLU A 30 2.13 5.25 -2.16
N LEU A 31 2.68 4.34 -1.35
CA LEU A 31 3.76 4.60 -0.41
C LEU A 31 4.87 3.56 -0.58
N THR A 32 5.92 3.63 0.24
CA THR A 32 7.09 2.73 0.17
C THR A 32 6.71 1.24 0.13
N GLU A 33 5.68 0.86 0.87
CA GLU A 33 5.19 -0.50 0.99
C GLU A 33 4.45 -0.96 -0.27
N GLY A 34 3.84 -0.03 -1.01
CA GLY A 34 3.18 -0.25 -2.29
C GLY A 34 1.84 0.47 -2.45
N TYR A 35 0.94 -0.19 -3.19
CA TYR A 35 -0.36 0.36 -3.58
C TYR A 35 -1.29 0.36 -2.38
N ILE A 36 -1.77 1.54 -1.97
CA ILE A 36 -2.65 1.68 -0.81
C ILE A 36 -4.08 1.29 -1.17
N THR A 37 -4.66 0.35 -0.42
CA THR A 37 -6.02 -0.15 -0.64
C THR A 37 -7.03 0.45 0.32
N GLU A 38 -6.64 0.64 1.59
CA GLU A 38 -7.48 1.23 2.63
C GLU A 38 -6.64 2.15 3.51
N ILE A 39 -7.22 3.26 3.98
CA ILE A 39 -6.65 4.16 4.97
C ILE A 39 -7.48 4.06 6.25
N ALA A 40 -6.81 3.96 7.39
CA ALA A 40 -7.40 3.98 8.72
C ALA A 40 -7.39 5.40 9.28
N LEU A 41 -8.55 5.86 9.75
CA LEU A 41 -8.77 7.15 10.40
C LEU A 41 -9.16 6.98 11.86
N ASP A 42 -8.72 7.90 12.71
CA ASP A 42 -9.19 8.03 14.09
C ASP A 42 -10.39 8.98 14.22
N GLU A 43 -10.78 9.30 15.46
CA GLU A 43 -11.94 10.14 15.79
C GLU A 43 -11.81 11.59 15.27
N ASP A 44 -10.58 12.05 15.01
CA ASP A 44 -10.27 13.40 14.53
C ASP A 44 -10.01 13.43 13.00
N ASP A 45 -10.39 12.36 12.29
CA ASP A 45 -10.11 12.14 10.86
C ASP A 45 -8.60 12.17 10.51
N GLU A 46 -7.70 11.89 11.47
CA GLU A 46 -6.27 11.77 11.22
C GLU A 46 -5.91 10.37 10.69
N ILE A 47 -4.96 10.31 9.75
CA ILE A 47 -4.50 9.02 9.22
C ILE A 47 -3.58 8.36 10.24
N ILE A 48 -4.01 7.21 10.77
CA ILE A 48 -3.26 6.45 11.78
C ILE A 48 -2.65 5.14 11.24
N GLY A 49 -3.05 4.71 10.04
CA GLY A 49 -2.56 3.50 9.40
C GLY A 49 -3.12 3.31 7.99
N TYR A 50 -2.66 2.27 7.30
CA TYR A 50 -3.16 1.90 5.98
C TYR A 50 -2.89 0.43 5.64
N LYS A 51 -3.67 -0.13 4.72
CA LYS A 51 -3.38 -1.40 4.03
C LYS A 51 -2.75 -1.15 2.68
N TYR A 52 -1.87 -2.06 2.28
CA TYR A 52 -1.13 -1.96 1.03
C TYR A 52 -1.03 -3.30 0.32
N ILE A 53 -0.72 -3.24 -0.98
CA ILE A 53 -0.24 -4.38 -1.78
C ILE A 53 1.14 -4.03 -2.30
N ASN A 54 2.14 -4.83 -1.93
CA ASN A 54 3.48 -4.69 -2.47
C ASN A 54 3.52 -5.19 -3.92
N VAL A 55 3.48 -4.26 -4.87
CA VAL A 55 3.37 -4.59 -6.30
C VAL A 55 4.60 -5.36 -6.81
N GLY A 56 5.79 -5.14 -6.24
CA GLY A 56 7.00 -5.88 -6.62
C GLY A 56 6.90 -7.35 -6.25
N ILE A 57 6.60 -7.65 -4.98
CA ILE A 57 6.42 -9.02 -4.47
C ILE A 57 5.26 -9.73 -5.19
N MET A 58 4.16 -9.02 -5.45
CA MET A 58 3.01 -9.57 -6.16
C MET A 58 3.40 -10.00 -7.59
N LEU A 59 4.02 -9.10 -8.36
CA LEU A 59 4.39 -9.38 -9.76
C LEU A 59 5.48 -10.44 -9.86
N ASP A 60 6.47 -10.42 -8.97
CA ASP A 60 7.51 -11.46 -8.92
C ASP A 60 6.89 -12.84 -8.60
N SER A 61 5.96 -12.90 -7.64
CA SER A 61 5.27 -14.16 -7.30
C SER A 61 4.42 -14.70 -8.46
N ILE A 62 3.69 -13.82 -9.17
CA ILE A 62 2.92 -14.22 -10.37
C ILE A 62 3.86 -14.71 -11.48
N LYS A 63 4.98 -14.04 -11.69
CA LYS A 63 5.99 -14.43 -12.70
C LYS A 63 6.58 -15.80 -12.39
N ASP A 64 6.72 -16.14 -11.12
CA ASP A 64 7.18 -17.46 -10.64
C ASP A 64 6.07 -18.54 -10.70
N GLY A 65 4.87 -18.19 -11.19
CA GLY A 65 3.78 -19.13 -11.43
C GLY A 65 2.78 -19.28 -10.29
N MET A 66 2.85 -18.44 -9.25
CA MET A 66 1.84 -18.37 -8.19
C MET A 66 0.50 -17.90 -8.76
N ASP A 67 -0.61 -18.42 -8.22
CA ASP A 67 -1.93 -17.91 -8.55
C ASP A 67 -2.03 -16.41 -8.23
N PRO A 68 -2.64 -15.57 -9.10
CA PRO A 68 -2.71 -14.14 -8.86
C PRO A 68 -3.37 -13.74 -7.54
N LEU A 69 -4.38 -14.48 -7.07
CA LEU A 69 -5.05 -14.17 -5.81
C LEU A 69 -4.13 -14.46 -4.62
N GLU A 70 -3.48 -15.63 -4.60
CA GLU A 70 -2.49 -15.99 -3.58
C GLU A 70 -1.31 -15.00 -3.57
N ALA A 71 -0.88 -14.52 -4.74
CA ALA A 71 0.19 -13.53 -4.85
C ALA A 71 -0.21 -12.17 -4.29
N ILE A 72 -1.47 -11.74 -4.49
CA ILE A 72 -2.01 -10.52 -3.89
C ILE A 72 -2.04 -10.66 -2.37
N GLU A 73 -2.57 -11.76 -1.85
CA GLU A 73 -2.66 -12.01 -0.40
C GLU A 73 -1.27 -12.02 0.24
N LYS A 74 -0.31 -12.74 -0.37
CA LYS A 74 1.08 -12.80 0.07
C LYS A 74 1.78 -11.42 0.05
N ALA A 75 1.43 -10.57 -0.90
CA ALA A 75 2.01 -9.24 -1.04
C ALA A 75 1.27 -8.16 -0.22
N SER A 76 0.13 -8.52 0.39
CA SER A 76 -0.69 -7.59 1.15
C SER A 76 -0.21 -7.46 2.59
N GLY A 77 -0.42 -6.28 3.16
CA GLY A 77 -0.11 -6.03 4.56
C GLY A 77 -0.79 -4.77 5.07
N GLN A 78 -0.52 -4.45 6.33
CA GLN A 78 -0.97 -3.23 6.97
C GLN A 78 0.17 -2.57 7.74
N TYR A 79 0.07 -1.25 7.88
CA TYR A 79 1.04 -0.42 8.58
C TYR A 79 0.33 0.54 9.55
N GLY A 80 1.02 0.88 10.64
CA GLY A 80 0.51 1.79 11.66
C GLY A 80 -0.57 1.15 12.55
N ARG A 81 -1.41 1.98 13.14
CA ARG A 81 -2.51 1.60 14.03
C ARG A 81 -3.78 1.29 13.23
N PHE A 82 -3.66 0.49 12.18
CA PHE A 82 -4.80 0.22 11.29
C PHE A 82 -5.97 -0.43 12.04
N ASP A 83 -5.68 -1.33 12.97
CA ASP A 83 -6.71 -2.04 13.75
C ASP A 83 -7.39 -1.14 14.80
N ASP A 84 -6.81 0.02 15.12
CA ASP A 84 -7.40 1.00 16.05
C ASP A 84 -8.32 2.00 15.33
N ALA A 85 -8.55 1.84 14.02
CA ALA A 85 -9.34 2.76 13.23
C ALA A 85 -10.81 2.79 13.65
N VAL A 86 -11.37 3.99 13.84
CA VAL A 86 -12.82 4.16 13.98
C VAL A 86 -13.53 4.15 12.63
N LYS A 87 -12.77 4.41 11.56
CA LYS A 87 -13.26 4.42 10.18
C LYS A 87 -12.14 4.04 9.21
N THR A 88 -12.49 3.28 8.17
CA THR A 88 -11.60 3.04 7.03
C THR A 88 -12.20 3.61 5.75
N ILE A 89 -11.32 4.02 4.83
CA ILE A 89 -11.70 4.56 3.51
C ILE A 89 -10.81 4.00 2.40
N ASP A 90 -11.37 3.79 1.21
CA ASP A 90 -10.66 3.66 -0.06
C ASP A 90 -10.26 5.05 -0.58
N PRO A 91 -8.96 5.37 -0.61
CA PRO A 91 -8.50 6.72 -0.91
C PRO A 91 -8.80 7.20 -2.35
N ARG A 92 -9.30 6.32 -3.21
CA ARG A 92 -9.68 6.61 -4.60
C ARG A 92 -11.18 6.82 -4.78
N LYS A 93 -12.02 6.38 -3.83
CA LYS A 93 -13.48 6.46 -3.95
C LYS A 93 -14.08 7.54 -3.07
N GLU A 94 -13.58 7.72 -1.85
CA GLU A 94 -14.07 8.74 -0.92
C GLU A 94 -13.30 10.07 -0.99
#